data_AF-A0A9E1VZX8-F1
#
_entry.id   AF-A0A9E1VZX8-F1
#
_cell.length_a   1.000
_cell.length_b   1.000
_cell.length_c   1.000
_cell.angle_alpha   90.00
_cell.angle_beta   90.00
_cell.angle_gamma   90.00
#
_symmetry.space_group_name_H-M   'P 1'
#
loop_
_entity.id
_entity.type
_entity.pdbx_description
1 polymer ?
#
loop_
_entity_poly.entity_id
_entity_poly.type
_entity_poly.pdbx_seq_one_letter_code
_entity_poly.pdbx_strand_id
1 'polypeptide(L)'
;MKKEFFALIGCLVLAATTVQAEESAGLGELNRLIQLHPPKKYQEDVDHTQGPSRRVKLLAEGGETSFSIPGFEAYGCGKCHQAEQLLDQSIDRMQKTLVRLSSIHQDLPPPPLKQFIIQSWADEWLRPGQFAHTTFDTIRIFPSAVLVDSRVYGNATHLHESLHLTQPFLGVANELEAYGLNIRSDPRFLLLNFPYFSDTVTAFFIPEFADILDRFFSREVKERSTVLGEDLLVPREVQWFLMPFEDDTLNRVSSAIEKLEPALQEVSRLNRKYPLESAYLGEQTRAVSLLLDIAAVKILPLPPLKLDSNALNEAFSILDIQFNKLDNTRLGYRIDRKREALMTMTYHLRLKDSATRLGIYFRFIKQRFIGEEGEIKLVVPDEEDFKKFVEEKRRKITKMGESPKLTPIEKAGALRMLNNLPEMN
;
A
#
# COMPACT_ATOMS: atom_id res chain seq x y z
N MET A 1 -1.57 -80.97 -27.88
CA MET A 1 -2.71 -81.14 -26.95
C MET A 1 -2.67 -79.99 -25.94
N LYS A 2 -3.44 -78.92 -26.19
CA LYS A 2 -4.62 -78.49 -25.40
C LYS A 2 -4.28 -78.17 -23.94
N LYS A 3 -4.18 -76.87 -23.62
CA LYS A 3 -5.05 -76.04 -22.73
C LYS A 3 -4.71 -76.27 -21.24
N GLU A 4 -4.49 -75.27 -20.40
CA GLU A 4 -5.38 -74.14 -20.13
C GLU A 4 -4.65 -72.84 -19.73
N PHE A 5 -5.43 -71.77 -19.87
CA PHE A 5 -5.12 -70.36 -19.78
C PHE A 5 -5.67 -69.85 -18.45
N PHE A 6 -4.85 -69.21 -17.60
CA PHE A 6 -5.35 -68.32 -16.57
C PHE A 6 -4.48 -67.06 -16.50
N ALA A 7 -5.18 -65.93 -16.61
CA ALA A 7 -4.64 -64.60 -16.82
C ALA A 7 -3.92 -64.06 -15.59
N LEU A 8 -2.74 -63.46 -15.81
CA LEU A 8 -2.13 -62.54 -14.86
C LEU A 8 -2.08 -61.15 -15.52
N ILE A 9 -3.00 -60.29 -15.13
CA ILE A 9 -2.97 -58.86 -15.47
C ILE A 9 -1.90 -58.24 -14.58
N GLY A 10 -0.69 -58.09 -15.12
CA GLY A 10 0.37 -57.28 -14.51
C GLY A 10 0.14 -55.81 -14.88
N CYS A 11 -0.47 -55.04 -13.99
CA CYS A 11 -0.52 -53.58 -14.11
C CYS A 11 0.91 -53.02 -14.01
N LEU A 12 1.37 -52.39 -15.10
CA LEU A 12 2.43 -51.39 -15.03
C LEU A 12 1.96 -50.26 -14.10
N VAL A 13 2.61 -50.12 -12.95
CA VAL A 13 2.54 -48.92 -12.13
C VAL A 13 3.37 -47.85 -12.84
N LEU A 14 2.73 -47.10 -13.74
CA LEU A 14 3.25 -45.83 -14.21
C LEU A 14 3.23 -44.87 -13.03
N ALA A 15 4.42 -44.44 -12.61
CA ALA A 15 4.61 -43.36 -11.66
C ALA A 15 4.01 -42.07 -12.22
N ALA A 16 2.75 -41.80 -11.88
CA ALA A 16 2.17 -40.47 -12.02
C ALA A 16 2.76 -39.60 -10.92
N THR A 17 3.87 -38.91 -11.22
CA THR A 17 4.20 -37.68 -10.51
C THR A 17 3.04 -36.72 -10.75
N THR A 18 2.14 -36.61 -9.78
CA THR A 18 1.15 -35.54 -9.76
C THR A 18 1.92 -34.25 -9.57
N VAL A 19 2.27 -33.60 -10.68
CA VAL A 19 2.48 -32.16 -10.70
C VAL A 19 1.15 -31.59 -10.19
N GLN A 20 1.09 -31.25 -8.91
CA GLN A 20 0.01 -30.42 -8.39
C GLN A 20 0.12 -29.11 -9.16
N ALA A 21 -0.77 -28.95 -10.14
CA ALA A 21 -1.06 -27.65 -10.69
C ALA A 21 -1.42 -26.75 -9.51
N GLU A 22 -0.79 -25.57 -9.40
CA GLU A 22 -1.31 -24.53 -8.52
C GLU A 22 -2.79 -24.35 -8.86
N GLU A 23 -3.68 -24.52 -7.88
CA GLU A 23 -5.08 -24.16 -8.04
C GLU A 23 -5.11 -22.67 -8.35
N SER A 24 -5.26 -22.34 -9.63
CA SER A 24 -5.60 -21.00 -10.05
C SER A 24 -6.87 -20.63 -9.32
N ALA A 25 -6.82 -19.58 -8.52
CA ALA A 25 -7.98 -19.20 -7.74
C ALA A 25 -9.18 -18.93 -8.67
N GLY A 26 -10.27 -19.62 -8.40
CA GLY A 26 -11.43 -19.68 -9.28
C GLY A 26 -12.29 -18.41 -9.22
N LEU A 27 -13.19 -18.27 -10.19
CA LEU A 27 -14.28 -17.29 -10.18
C LEU A 27 -15.04 -17.39 -8.83
N GLY A 28 -15.20 -16.27 -8.13
CA GLY A 28 -15.88 -16.17 -6.83
C GLY A 28 -15.05 -16.58 -5.62
N GLU A 29 -13.86 -17.13 -5.82
CA GLU A 29 -13.03 -17.62 -4.71
C GLU A 29 -12.58 -16.48 -3.80
N LEU A 30 -12.12 -15.35 -4.35
CA LEU A 30 -11.68 -14.21 -3.55
C LEU A 30 -12.83 -13.59 -2.74
N ASN A 31 -13.97 -13.35 -3.37
CA ASN A 31 -15.15 -12.84 -2.66
C ASN A 31 -15.61 -13.84 -1.59
N ARG A 32 -15.63 -15.14 -1.88
CA ARG A 32 -15.92 -16.19 -0.90
C ARG A 32 -14.90 -16.20 0.25
N LEU A 33 -13.61 -16.10 -0.02
CA LEU A 33 -12.56 -16.04 1.01
C LEU A 33 -12.74 -14.83 1.93
N ILE A 34 -13.11 -13.67 1.37
CA ILE A 34 -13.42 -12.46 2.14
C ILE A 34 -14.71 -12.65 2.97
N GLN A 35 -15.76 -13.23 2.38
CA GLN A 35 -17.07 -13.43 3.03
C GLN A 35 -17.11 -14.56 4.06
N LEU A 36 -16.21 -15.55 3.99
CA LEU A 36 -16.14 -16.65 4.95
C LEU A 36 -15.61 -16.20 6.32
N HIS A 37 -14.76 -15.17 6.33
CA HIS A 37 -14.10 -14.68 7.54
C HIS A 37 -14.27 -13.17 7.70
N PRO A 38 -15.52 -12.66 7.74
CA PRO A 38 -15.74 -11.23 7.94
C PRO A 38 -15.31 -10.85 9.36
N PRO A 39 -14.76 -9.64 9.55
CA PRO A 39 -14.40 -9.17 10.87
C PRO A 39 -15.62 -9.17 11.78
N LYS A 40 -15.47 -9.72 12.98
CA LYS A 40 -16.54 -9.70 14.00
C LYS A 40 -16.65 -8.32 14.62
N LYS A 41 -17.75 -8.07 15.33
CA LYS A 41 -17.85 -6.88 16.19
C LYS A 41 -16.97 -7.07 17.41
N TYR A 42 -16.31 -6.00 17.85
CA TYR A 42 -15.62 -5.99 19.14
C TYR A 42 -16.62 -6.27 20.27
N GLN A 43 -16.26 -7.20 21.16
CA GLN A 43 -17.04 -7.57 22.35
C GLN A 43 -16.24 -7.20 23.59
N GLU A 44 -16.79 -6.35 24.47
CA GLU A 44 -16.08 -5.85 25.66
C GLU A 44 -15.88 -6.92 26.75
N ASP A 45 -16.75 -7.93 26.78
CA ASP A 45 -16.74 -9.04 27.74
C ASP A 45 -15.73 -10.15 27.39
N VAL A 46 -15.16 -10.11 26.18
CA VAL A 46 -14.08 -11.02 25.77
C VAL A 46 -12.76 -10.53 26.35
N ASP A 47 -11.97 -11.42 26.94
CA ASP A 47 -10.58 -11.10 27.30
C ASP A 47 -9.69 -11.21 26.05
N HIS A 48 -9.42 -10.07 25.39
CA HIS A 48 -8.54 -9.99 24.21
C HIS A 48 -7.06 -10.12 24.55
N THR A 49 -6.70 -10.47 25.78
CA THR A 49 -5.34 -10.91 26.13
C THR A 49 -5.20 -12.43 26.06
N GLN A 50 -6.32 -13.17 26.03
CA GLN A 50 -6.33 -14.63 25.95
C GLN A 50 -6.37 -15.11 24.50
N GLY A 51 -5.71 -16.25 24.27
CA GLY A 51 -5.71 -16.93 22.99
C GLY A 51 -4.36 -17.60 22.70
N PRO A 52 -4.29 -18.38 21.61
CA PRO A 52 -3.05 -18.97 21.14
C PRO A 52 -2.01 -17.87 20.90
N SER A 53 -0.80 -18.10 21.39
CA SER A 53 0.32 -17.21 21.15
C SER A 53 1.64 -17.96 21.12
N ARG A 54 2.60 -17.43 20.36
CA ARG A 54 3.95 -17.98 20.26
C ARG A 54 4.95 -16.86 20.08
N ARG A 55 6.08 -16.97 20.77
CA ARG A 55 7.24 -16.10 20.55
C ARG A 55 8.27 -16.81 19.70
N VAL A 56 8.76 -16.13 18.67
CA VAL A 56 9.77 -16.66 17.76
C VAL A 56 10.77 -15.56 17.41
N LYS A 57 12.00 -15.96 17.12
CA LYS A 57 12.96 -15.09 16.45
C LYS A 57 12.75 -15.23 14.94
N LEU A 58 12.31 -14.15 14.29
CA LEU A 58 12.10 -14.16 12.84
C LEU A 58 13.41 -14.08 12.06
N LEU A 59 14.42 -13.42 12.62
CA LEU A 59 15.76 -13.27 12.06
C LEU A 59 16.79 -13.68 13.12
N ALA A 60 17.94 -14.21 12.69
CA ALA A 60 18.97 -14.72 13.61
C ALA A 60 19.48 -13.65 14.59
N GLU A 61 19.64 -12.42 14.12
CA GLU A 61 20.13 -11.27 14.90
C GLU A 61 18.99 -10.40 15.48
N GLY A 62 17.74 -10.84 15.34
CA GLY A 62 16.56 -10.10 15.77
C GLY A 62 16.10 -10.40 17.20
N GLY A 63 15.31 -9.48 17.76
CA GLY A 63 14.53 -9.73 18.97
C GLY A 63 13.42 -10.77 18.73
N GLU A 64 12.82 -11.28 19.81
CA GLU A 64 11.65 -12.12 19.68
C GLU A 64 10.42 -11.30 19.26
N THR A 65 9.66 -11.84 18.31
CA THR A 65 8.36 -11.34 17.88
C THR A 65 7.27 -12.20 18.49
N SER A 66 6.26 -11.57 19.09
CA SER A 66 5.08 -12.26 19.61
C SER A 66 4.01 -12.39 18.53
N PHE A 67 3.66 -13.61 18.15
CA PHE A 67 2.51 -13.92 17.31
C PHE A 67 1.33 -14.31 18.20
N SER A 68 0.14 -13.76 17.95
CA SER A 68 -1.05 -14.11 18.73
C SER A 68 -2.34 -14.05 17.93
N ILE A 69 -3.33 -14.82 18.38
CA ILE A 69 -4.71 -14.82 17.87
C ILE A 69 -5.67 -14.58 19.03
N PRO A 70 -5.86 -13.32 19.47
CA PRO A 70 -6.64 -13.06 20.66
C PRO A 70 -8.12 -13.36 20.46
N GLY A 71 -8.76 -13.89 21.51
CA GLY A 71 -10.17 -14.28 21.49
C GLY A 71 -10.48 -15.42 20.52
N PHE A 72 -9.50 -16.26 20.15
CA PHE A 72 -9.64 -17.33 19.14
C PHE A 72 -10.91 -18.18 19.30
N GLU A 73 -11.18 -18.69 20.50
CA GLU A 73 -12.39 -19.46 20.78
C GLU A 73 -13.64 -18.58 20.89
N ALA A 74 -13.53 -17.44 21.56
CA ALA A 74 -14.64 -16.52 21.80
C ALA A 74 -15.26 -15.99 20.49
N TYR A 75 -14.42 -15.70 19.48
CA TYR A 75 -14.86 -15.28 18.14
C TYR A 75 -15.17 -16.47 17.21
N GLY A 76 -15.03 -17.71 17.70
CA GLY A 76 -15.40 -18.93 17.00
C GLY A 76 -14.41 -19.39 15.92
N CYS A 77 -13.17 -18.92 15.94
CA CYS A 77 -12.13 -19.31 14.97
C CYS A 77 -11.76 -20.79 15.09
N GLY A 78 -11.74 -21.33 16.32
CA GLY A 78 -11.47 -22.76 16.60
C GLY A 78 -12.48 -23.74 15.98
N LYS A 79 -13.63 -23.24 15.51
CA LYS A 79 -14.62 -24.07 14.81
C LYS A 79 -14.19 -24.48 13.39
N CYS A 80 -13.28 -23.71 12.79
CA CYS A 80 -12.87 -23.91 11.39
C CYS A 80 -11.37 -24.08 11.22
N HIS A 81 -10.56 -23.66 12.20
CA HIS A 81 -9.10 -23.58 12.08
C HIS A 81 -8.40 -24.19 13.28
N GLN A 82 -7.19 -24.70 13.05
CA GLN A 82 -6.27 -25.08 14.12
C GLN A 82 -5.34 -23.92 14.43
N ALA A 83 -5.29 -23.53 15.70
CA ALA A 83 -4.48 -22.39 16.15
C ALA A 83 -3.01 -22.51 15.77
N GLU A 84 -2.39 -23.66 16.04
CA GLU A 84 -0.96 -23.89 15.76
C GLU A 84 -0.65 -23.78 14.27
N GLN A 85 -1.54 -24.30 13.40
CA GLN A 85 -1.37 -24.21 11.96
C GLN A 85 -1.40 -22.75 11.47
N LEU A 86 -2.31 -21.92 12.00
CA LEU A 86 -2.37 -20.50 11.65
C LEU A 86 -1.13 -19.75 12.13
N LEU A 87 -0.66 -20.03 13.35
CA LEU A 87 0.57 -19.45 13.87
C LEU A 87 1.78 -19.86 13.03
N ASP A 88 1.94 -21.14 12.71
CA ASP A 88 3.03 -21.66 11.86
C ASP A 88 3.05 -20.97 10.50
N GLN A 89 1.89 -20.87 9.84
CA GLN A 89 1.77 -20.23 8.54
C GLN A 89 2.10 -18.73 8.59
N SER A 90 1.62 -18.01 9.60
CA SER A 90 1.94 -16.59 9.76
C SER A 90 3.41 -16.36 10.06
N ILE A 91 4.04 -17.22 10.86
CA ILE A 91 5.47 -17.14 11.17
C ILE A 91 6.31 -17.38 9.92
N ASP A 92 6.10 -18.50 9.22
CA ASP A 92 6.82 -18.83 7.98
C ASP A 92 6.65 -17.73 6.93
N ARG A 93 5.43 -17.20 6.78
CA ARG A 93 5.18 -16.08 5.88
C ARG A 93 5.96 -14.84 6.27
N MET A 94 5.91 -14.44 7.53
CA MET A 94 6.64 -13.24 7.97
C MET A 94 8.14 -13.41 7.78
N GLN A 95 8.71 -14.59 8.04
CA GLN A 95 10.12 -14.88 7.74
C GLN A 95 10.44 -14.65 6.26
N LYS A 96 9.64 -15.23 5.36
CA LYS A 96 9.79 -15.04 3.90
C LYS A 96 9.64 -13.58 3.47
N THR A 97 8.66 -12.87 4.04
CA THR A 97 8.41 -11.45 3.77
C THR A 97 9.61 -10.59 4.18
N LEU A 98 10.19 -10.82 5.37
CA LEU A 98 11.33 -10.05 5.85
C LEU A 98 12.59 -10.32 5.01
N VAL A 99 12.83 -11.57 4.61
CA VAL A 99 13.91 -11.93 3.66
C VAL A 99 13.70 -11.27 2.30
N ARG A 100 12.46 -11.25 1.80
CA ARG A 100 12.14 -10.57 0.54
C ARG A 100 12.38 -9.06 0.65
N LEU A 101 11.93 -8.43 1.74
CA LEU A 101 12.11 -7.00 1.95
C LEU A 101 13.59 -6.60 1.96
N SER A 102 14.44 -7.34 2.69
CA SER A 102 15.87 -7.07 2.74
C SER A 102 16.56 -7.28 1.39
N SER A 103 16.07 -8.21 0.56
CA SER A 103 16.61 -8.41 -0.79
C SER A 103 16.30 -7.26 -1.75
N ILE A 104 15.12 -6.63 -1.61
CA ILE A 104 14.67 -5.50 -2.44
C ILE A 104 15.31 -4.19 -1.98
N HIS A 105 15.47 -4.03 -0.66
CA HIS A 105 15.94 -2.82 -0.03
C HIS A 105 17.07 -3.14 0.96
N GLN A 106 18.27 -3.33 0.41
CA GLN A 106 19.45 -3.75 1.18
C GLN A 106 19.91 -2.72 2.21
N ASP A 107 19.60 -1.44 1.99
CA ASP A 107 19.98 -0.34 2.87
C ASP A 107 19.03 -0.16 4.05
N LEU A 108 17.95 -0.96 4.16
CA LEU A 108 17.01 -0.84 5.26
C LEU A 108 17.45 -1.57 6.50
N PRO A 109 17.29 -0.95 7.69
CA PRO A 109 17.38 -1.70 8.92
C PRO A 109 16.29 -2.78 8.93
N PRO A 110 16.54 -3.94 9.56
CA PRO A 110 15.51 -4.95 9.76
C PRO A 110 14.26 -4.33 10.41
N PRO A 111 13.04 -4.62 9.91
CA PRO A 111 11.82 -4.11 10.50
C PRO A 111 11.74 -4.46 12.00
N PRO A 112 11.46 -3.48 12.88
CA PRO A 112 11.37 -3.68 14.33
C PRO A 112 10.05 -4.36 14.74
N LEU A 113 9.65 -5.43 14.06
CA LEU A 113 8.40 -6.15 14.34
C LEU A 113 8.48 -6.87 15.69
N LYS A 114 7.77 -6.35 16.69
CA LYS A 114 7.70 -6.94 18.04
C LYS A 114 6.43 -7.75 18.26
N GLN A 115 5.36 -7.45 17.53
CA GLN A 115 4.09 -8.15 17.68
C GLN A 115 3.36 -8.31 16.34
N PHE A 116 2.80 -9.49 16.13
CA PHE A 116 1.95 -9.81 15.00
C PHE A 116 0.62 -10.35 15.52
N ILE A 117 -0.49 -9.68 15.21
CA ILE A 117 -1.82 -10.01 15.74
C ILE A 117 -2.73 -10.43 14.59
N ILE A 118 -3.22 -11.67 14.64
CA ILE A 118 -4.39 -12.07 13.85
C ILE A 118 -5.63 -11.64 14.63
N GLN A 119 -6.22 -10.52 14.22
CA GLN A 119 -7.32 -9.87 14.92
C GLN A 119 -8.67 -10.31 14.35
N SER A 120 -9.50 -10.96 15.15
CA SER A 120 -10.78 -11.52 14.66
C SER A 120 -11.94 -10.50 14.62
N TRP A 121 -11.73 -9.28 15.11
CA TRP A 121 -12.74 -8.23 15.22
C TRP A 121 -12.30 -6.95 14.52
N ALA A 122 -13.25 -6.14 14.06
CA ALA A 122 -12.94 -4.79 13.59
C ALA A 122 -12.93 -3.77 14.74
N ASP A 123 -12.00 -2.83 14.70
CA ASP A 123 -11.93 -1.68 15.60
C ASP A 123 -11.35 -0.44 14.91
N GLU A 124 -10.93 0.56 15.69
CA GLU A 124 -10.37 1.81 15.17
C GLU A 124 -8.99 1.65 14.52
N TRP A 125 -8.26 0.57 14.85
CA TRP A 125 -6.91 0.25 14.38
C TRP A 125 -6.94 -0.68 13.18
N LEU A 126 -7.90 -1.61 13.12
CA LEU A 126 -8.14 -2.42 11.93
C LEU A 126 -9.63 -2.37 11.58
N ARG A 127 -9.96 -1.50 10.63
CA ARG A 127 -11.33 -1.16 10.25
C ARG A 127 -11.92 -2.19 9.27
N PRO A 128 -13.25 -2.31 9.19
CA PRO A 128 -13.89 -3.09 8.15
C PRO A 128 -13.41 -2.62 6.76
N GLY A 129 -12.98 -3.57 5.93
CA GLY A 129 -12.46 -3.30 4.57
C GLY A 129 -10.93 -3.15 4.48
N GLN A 130 -10.20 -3.10 5.60
CA GLN A 130 -8.74 -3.23 5.60
C GLN A 130 -8.35 -4.72 5.70
N PHE A 131 -7.27 -5.15 5.07
CA PHE A 131 -6.72 -6.51 5.30
C PHE A 131 -5.73 -6.53 6.46
N ALA A 132 -4.93 -5.48 6.54
CA ALA A 132 -3.87 -5.32 7.51
C ALA A 132 -3.73 -3.85 7.93
N HIS A 133 -3.06 -3.66 9.05
CA HIS A 133 -2.65 -2.34 9.50
C HIS A 133 -1.43 -2.44 10.42
N THR A 134 -0.46 -1.59 10.17
CA THR A 134 0.71 -1.41 11.03
C THR A 134 0.46 -0.32 12.07
N THR A 135 0.75 -0.63 13.33
CA THR A 135 0.66 0.30 14.46
C THR A 135 1.93 0.21 15.30
N PHE A 136 2.78 1.24 15.20
CA PHE A 136 4.11 1.29 15.84
C PHE A 136 4.97 0.08 15.48
N ASP A 137 5.22 -0.83 16.44
CA ASP A 137 6.06 -2.03 16.27
C ASP A 137 5.21 -3.29 16.03
N THR A 138 3.95 -3.12 15.62
CA THR A 138 2.94 -4.18 15.52
C THR A 138 2.29 -4.22 14.15
N ILE A 139 2.12 -5.41 13.59
CA ILE A 139 1.24 -5.65 12.43
C ILE A 139 -0.01 -6.36 12.91
N ARG A 140 -1.18 -5.77 12.61
CA ARG A 140 -2.50 -6.37 12.81
C ARG A 140 -3.03 -6.82 11.46
N ILE A 141 -3.59 -8.02 11.38
CA ILE A 141 -4.25 -8.52 10.18
C ILE A 141 -5.59 -9.16 10.52
N PHE A 142 -6.54 -9.11 9.58
CA PHE A 142 -7.71 -9.98 9.69
C PHE A 142 -7.33 -11.42 9.30
N PRO A 143 -8.01 -12.44 9.85
CA PRO A 143 -7.84 -13.83 9.45
C PRO A 143 -7.94 -14.03 7.93
N SER A 144 -8.84 -13.32 7.26
CA SER A 144 -9.00 -13.38 5.79
C SER A 144 -7.74 -12.94 5.04
N ALA A 145 -6.99 -11.96 5.56
CA ALA A 145 -5.74 -11.51 4.96
C ALA A 145 -4.68 -12.61 4.92
N VAL A 146 -4.70 -13.55 5.89
CA VAL A 146 -3.80 -14.70 5.86
C VAL A 146 -4.01 -15.52 4.60
N LEU A 147 -5.26 -15.72 4.18
CA LEU A 147 -5.59 -16.56 3.04
C LEU A 147 -5.45 -15.80 1.73
N VAL A 148 -5.97 -14.57 1.70
CA VAL A 148 -6.03 -13.72 0.51
C VAL A 148 -4.63 -13.31 0.09
N ASP A 149 -3.77 -12.86 1.00
CA ASP A 149 -2.51 -12.21 0.61
C ASP A 149 -1.57 -13.13 -0.17
N SER A 150 -1.41 -14.39 0.25
CA SER A 150 -0.56 -15.34 -0.48
C SER A 150 -1.14 -15.78 -1.82
N ARG A 151 -2.47 -15.92 -1.91
CA ARG A 151 -3.14 -16.43 -3.13
C ARG A 151 -3.34 -15.35 -4.18
N VAL A 152 -3.53 -14.12 -3.73
CA VAL A 152 -4.01 -13.01 -4.57
C VAL A 152 -2.93 -11.99 -4.78
N TYR A 153 -2.31 -11.54 -3.70
CA TYR A 153 -1.39 -10.41 -3.71
C TYR A 153 0.08 -10.82 -3.66
N GLY A 154 0.40 -12.12 -3.75
CA GLY A 154 1.79 -12.61 -3.71
C GLY A 154 2.55 -12.18 -2.45
N ASN A 155 1.87 -12.13 -1.31
CA ASN A 155 2.35 -11.61 -0.03
C ASN A 155 2.70 -10.11 0.01
N ALA A 156 2.19 -9.31 -0.94
CA ALA A 156 2.45 -7.88 -1.00
C ALA A 156 1.87 -7.12 0.21
N THR A 157 0.76 -7.58 0.80
CA THR A 157 0.18 -6.91 1.99
C THR A 157 1.15 -6.99 3.17
N HIS A 158 1.68 -8.18 3.50
CA HIS A 158 2.65 -8.30 4.59
C HIS A 158 3.93 -7.51 4.28
N LEU A 159 4.34 -7.46 3.01
CA LEU A 159 5.51 -6.71 2.56
C LEU A 159 5.33 -5.19 2.74
N HIS A 160 4.16 -4.67 2.35
CA HIS A 160 3.71 -3.27 2.52
C HIS A 160 3.73 -2.88 4.00
N GLU A 161 3.08 -3.67 4.85
CA GLU A 161 3.03 -3.41 6.29
C GLU A 161 4.40 -3.52 6.95
N SER A 162 5.25 -4.47 6.51
CA SER A 162 6.62 -4.59 7.02
C SER A 162 7.48 -3.37 6.68
N LEU A 163 7.26 -2.73 5.54
CA LEU A 163 7.95 -1.49 5.18
C LEU A 163 7.56 -0.35 6.13
N HIS A 164 6.27 -0.24 6.50
CA HIS A 164 5.79 0.81 7.40
C HIS A 164 6.51 0.82 8.75
N LEU A 165 6.91 -0.35 9.26
CA LEU A 165 7.69 -0.48 10.49
C LEU A 165 9.08 0.18 10.42
N THR A 166 9.63 0.34 9.21
CA THR A 166 10.96 0.94 8.99
C THR A 166 10.90 2.44 8.76
N GLN A 167 9.70 3.00 8.55
CA GLN A 167 9.55 4.39 8.16
C GLN A 167 9.63 5.30 9.40
N PRO A 168 10.41 6.39 9.33
CA PRO A 168 10.77 7.19 10.49
C PRO A 168 9.63 8.08 11.02
N PHE A 169 8.63 8.41 10.21
CA PHE A 169 7.52 9.27 10.62
C PHE A 169 6.23 8.96 9.87
N LEU A 170 5.08 9.36 10.40
CA LEU A 170 3.76 9.12 9.81
C LEU A 170 3.38 10.21 8.80
N GLY A 171 3.10 9.82 7.56
CA GLY A 171 2.61 10.73 6.52
C GLY A 171 2.20 10.03 5.24
N VAL A 172 1.58 10.75 4.30
CA VAL A 172 1.11 10.16 3.03
C VAL A 172 2.25 9.64 2.14
N ALA A 173 3.46 10.19 2.28
CA ALA A 173 4.66 9.71 1.58
C ALA A 173 5.01 8.25 1.94
N ASN A 174 4.62 7.79 3.12
CA ASN A 174 4.82 6.41 3.54
C ASN A 174 4.02 5.41 2.72
N GLU A 175 2.73 5.73 2.51
CA GLU A 175 1.84 4.93 1.68
C GLU A 175 2.33 4.92 0.24
N LEU A 176 2.73 6.08 -0.29
CA LEU A 176 3.35 6.19 -1.62
C LEU A 176 4.55 5.23 -1.75
N GLU A 177 5.45 5.23 -0.78
CA GLU A 177 6.62 4.36 -0.77
C GLU A 177 6.24 2.87 -0.71
N ALA A 178 5.26 2.52 0.11
CA ALA A 178 4.78 1.15 0.28
C ALA A 178 4.04 0.64 -0.96
N TYR A 179 3.19 1.45 -1.58
CA TYR A 179 2.62 1.12 -2.90
C TYR A 179 3.71 1.07 -3.99
N GLY A 180 4.75 1.89 -3.88
CA GLY A 180 5.94 1.83 -4.73
C GLY A 180 6.64 0.47 -4.64
N LEU A 181 6.69 -0.12 -3.44
CA LEU A 181 7.15 -1.50 -3.25
C LEU A 181 6.24 -2.53 -3.91
N ASN A 182 4.91 -2.37 -3.82
CA ASN A 182 3.97 -3.28 -4.44
C ASN A 182 4.08 -3.29 -5.97
N ILE A 183 4.14 -2.12 -6.64
CA ILE A 183 4.23 -2.07 -8.11
C ILE A 183 5.53 -2.66 -8.65
N ARG A 184 6.63 -2.56 -7.91
CA ARG A 184 7.90 -3.22 -8.26
C ARG A 184 7.84 -4.73 -8.11
N SER A 185 6.99 -5.18 -7.20
CA SER A 185 6.81 -6.60 -6.93
C SER A 185 5.93 -7.29 -7.97
N ASP A 186 4.94 -6.57 -8.51
CA ASP A 186 4.04 -7.03 -9.56
C ASP A 186 3.40 -5.83 -10.29
N PRO A 187 3.51 -5.74 -11.63
CA PRO A 187 2.99 -4.61 -12.40
C PRO A 187 1.47 -4.44 -12.30
N ARG A 188 0.72 -5.50 -11.96
CA ARG A 188 -0.74 -5.45 -11.80
C ARG A 188 -1.16 -4.49 -10.69
N PHE A 189 -0.33 -4.26 -9.67
CA PHE A 189 -0.62 -3.29 -8.61
C PHE A 189 -0.76 -1.87 -9.15
N LEU A 190 -0.06 -1.50 -10.23
CA LEU A 190 -0.19 -0.16 -10.81
C LEU A 190 -1.59 0.07 -11.39
N LEU A 191 -2.26 -1.01 -11.81
CA LEU A 191 -3.58 -0.99 -12.42
C LEU A 191 -4.73 -1.01 -11.40
N LEU A 192 -4.44 -1.17 -10.10
CA LEU A 192 -5.45 -1.09 -9.02
C LEU A 192 -5.93 0.35 -8.73
N ASN A 193 -5.66 1.28 -9.66
CA ASN A 193 -6.05 2.69 -9.59
C ASN A 193 -5.57 3.39 -8.31
N PHE A 194 -4.29 3.22 -8.00
CA PHE A 194 -3.68 3.99 -6.93
C PHE A 194 -3.41 5.44 -7.40
N PRO A 195 -3.99 6.46 -6.74
CA PRO A 195 -3.84 7.86 -7.16
C PRO A 195 -2.40 8.38 -7.08
N TYR A 196 -1.50 7.60 -6.47
CA TYR A 196 -0.08 7.89 -6.28
C TYR A 196 0.74 7.97 -7.56
N PHE A 197 0.38 7.22 -8.62
CA PHE A 197 1.24 7.08 -9.80
C PHE A 197 0.65 7.66 -11.08
N SER A 198 -0.68 7.85 -11.12
CA SER A 198 -1.42 8.13 -12.36
C SER A 198 -0.83 9.27 -13.16
N ASP A 199 -0.59 10.44 -12.56
CA ASP A 199 -0.12 11.62 -13.28
C ASP A 199 1.32 11.48 -13.77
N THR A 200 2.20 10.89 -12.95
CA THR A 200 3.60 10.62 -13.32
C THR A 200 3.66 9.60 -14.46
N VAL A 201 2.91 8.50 -14.36
CA VAL A 201 2.87 7.47 -15.40
C VAL A 201 2.31 8.03 -16.70
N THR A 202 1.22 8.80 -16.61
CA THR A 202 0.57 9.45 -17.76
C THR A 202 1.54 10.41 -18.46
N ALA A 203 2.22 11.27 -17.71
CA ALA A 203 3.02 12.33 -18.30
C ALA A 203 4.36 11.85 -18.87
N PHE A 204 4.99 10.82 -18.27
CA PHE A 204 6.35 10.42 -18.62
C PHE A 204 6.44 9.12 -19.43
N PHE A 205 5.43 8.24 -19.38
CA PHE A 205 5.57 6.89 -19.94
C PHE A 205 4.40 6.44 -20.81
N ILE A 206 3.16 6.63 -20.36
CA ILE A 206 1.96 6.08 -21.00
C ILE A 206 0.88 7.18 -21.09
N PRO A 207 0.89 8.05 -22.11
CA PRO A 207 -0.08 9.14 -22.24
C PRO A 207 -1.55 8.70 -22.18
N GLU A 208 -1.85 7.49 -22.65
CA GLU A 208 -3.18 6.87 -22.63
C GLU A 208 -3.45 6.02 -21.37
N PHE A 209 -2.69 6.19 -20.29
CA PHE A 209 -2.83 5.36 -19.08
C PHE A 209 -4.24 5.43 -18.47
N ALA A 210 -4.85 6.62 -18.47
CA ALA A 210 -6.24 6.78 -18.05
C ALA A 210 -7.21 5.91 -18.88
N ASP A 211 -7.03 5.85 -20.20
CA ASP A 211 -7.85 5.03 -21.09
C ASP A 211 -7.64 3.53 -20.85
N ILE A 212 -6.43 3.12 -20.45
CA ILE A 212 -6.14 1.74 -20.03
C ILE A 212 -6.97 1.40 -18.78
N LEU A 213 -6.94 2.25 -17.76
CA LEU A 213 -7.71 2.05 -16.53
C LEU A 213 -9.21 2.05 -16.80
N ASP A 214 -9.72 3.00 -17.58
CA ASP A 214 -11.14 3.10 -17.91
C ASP A 214 -11.63 1.87 -18.70
N ARG A 215 -10.86 1.39 -19.68
CA ARG A 215 -11.18 0.16 -20.41
C ARG A 215 -11.15 -1.08 -19.54
N PHE A 216 -10.27 -1.11 -18.53
CA PHE A 216 -10.20 -2.21 -17.60
C PHE A 216 -11.42 -2.23 -16.66
N PHE A 217 -11.72 -1.10 -16.00
CA PHE A 217 -12.81 -0.99 -15.02
C PHE A 217 -14.22 -0.83 -15.62
N SER A 218 -14.33 -0.63 -16.95
CA SER A 218 -15.62 -0.62 -17.66
C SER A 218 -16.21 -2.02 -17.87
N ARG A 219 -15.41 -3.08 -17.74
CA ARG A 219 -15.86 -4.46 -17.92
C ARG A 219 -16.68 -4.91 -16.71
N GLU A 220 -17.96 -5.22 -16.92
CA GLU A 220 -18.81 -5.80 -15.88
C GLU A 220 -18.46 -7.29 -15.71
N VAL A 221 -18.03 -7.68 -14.52
CA VAL A 221 -17.75 -9.09 -14.20
C VAL A 221 -18.90 -9.65 -13.38
N LYS A 222 -19.58 -10.67 -13.94
CA LYS A 222 -20.70 -11.39 -13.31
C LYS A 222 -20.30 -12.81 -12.98
N GLU A 223 -20.68 -13.28 -11.81
CA GLU A 223 -20.53 -14.67 -11.38
C GLU A 223 -21.88 -15.35 -11.29
N ARG A 224 -22.04 -16.52 -11.92
CA ARG A 224 -23.23 -17.34 -11.68
C ARG A 224 -23.17 -17.94 -10.27
N SER A 225 -24.05 -17.52 -9.36
CA SER A 225 -24.20 -18.19 -8.07
C SER A 225 -24.88 -19.55 -8.28
N THR A 226 -24.15 -20.65 -8.11
CA THR A 226 -24.74 -22.01 -8.12
C THR A 226 -25.59 -22.30 -6.89
N VAL A 227 -25.57 -21.43 -5.87
CA VAL A 227 -26.27 -21.64 -4.59
C VAL A 227 -27.59 -20.88 -4.54
N LEU A 228 -27.75 -19.79 -5.31
CA LEU A 228 -28.95 -18.94 -5.26
C LEU A 228 -29.55 -18.57 -6.63
N GLY A 229 -28.97 -19.00 -7.76
CA GLY A 229 -29.56 -18.80 -9.09
C GLY A 229 -29.54 -17.35 -9.61
N GLU A 230 -28.92 -16.42 -8.89
CA GLU A 230 -28.72 -15.03 -9.31
C GLU A 230 -27.25 -14.78 -9.64
N ASP A 231 -27.00 -13.98 -10.69
CA ASP A 231 -25.66 -13.53 -11.03
C ASP A 231 -25.15 -12.53 -9.97
N LEU A 232 -24.04 -12.85 -9.30
CA LEU A 232 -23.38 -11.99 -8.33
C LEU A 232 -22.43 -11.04 -9.05
N LEU A 233 -22.63 -9.73 -8.86
CA LEU A 233 -21.73 -8.72 -9.39
C LEU A 233 -20.42 -8.72 -8.60
N VAL A 234 -19.30 -8.87 -9.31
CA VAL A 234 -17.97 -8.79 -8.70
C VAL A 234 -17.57 -7.32 -8.55
N PRO A 235 -17.27 -6.84 -7.32
CA PRO A 235 -16.83 -5.47 -7.09
C PRO A 235 -15.56 -5.15 -7.88
N ARG A 236 -15.47 -3.93 -8.43
CA ARG A 236 -14.35 -3.47 -9.27
C ARG A 236 -12.98 -3.70 -8.63
N GLU A 237 -12.90 -3.55 -7.32
CA GLU A 237 -11.70 -3.64 -6.50
C GLU A 237 -11.08 -5.05 -6.50
N VAL A 238 -11.86 -6.07 -6.84
CA VAL A 238 -11.43 -7.48 -6.89
C VAL A 238 -11.51 -8.09 -8.29
N GLN A 239 -12.01 -7.35 -9.28
CA GLN A 239 -12.13 -7.83 -10.67
C GLN A 239 -10.79 -8.21 -11.29
N TRP A 240 -9.72 -7.51 -10.92
CA TRP A 240 -8.37 -7.76 -11.44
C TRP A 240 -7.80 -9.13 -11.11
N PHE A 241 -8.37 -9.80 -10.11
CA PHE A 241 -8.01 -11.17 -9.77
C PHE A 241 -8.62 -12.19 -10.73
N LEU A 242 -9.76 -11.84 -11.34
CA LEU A 242 -10.55 -12.74 -12.18
C LEU A 242 -10.37 -12.44 -13.67
N MET A 243 -9.87 -11.25 -14.00
CA MET A 243 -9.67 -10.83 -15.37
C MET A 243 -8.18 -10.89 -15.72
N PRO A 244 -7.79 -11.73 -16.71
CA PRO A 244 -6.45 -11.62 -17.26
C PRO A 244 -6.31 -10.21 -17.87
N PHE A 245 -5.20 -9.56 -17.57
CA PHE A 245 -4.83 -8.33 -18.26
C PHE A 245 -4.33 -8.69 -19.67
N GLU A 246 -4.50 -7.77 -20.61
CA GLU A 246 -3.91 -7.92 -21.94
C GLU A 246 -2.37 -7.92 -21.81
N ASP A 247 -1.70 -8.96 -22.33
CA ASP A 247 -0.26 -9.15 -22.19
C ASP A 247 0.53 -7.92 -22.65
N ASP A 248 0.14 -7.32 -23.78
CA ASP A 248 0.75 -6.09 -24.29
C ASP A 248 0.61 -4.91 -23.29
N THR A 249 -0.55 -4.80 -22.63
CA THR A 249 -0.77 -3.77 -21.60
C THR A 249 0.12 -4.02 -20.38
N LEU A 250 0.21 -5.27 -19.90
CA LEU A 250 1.09 -5.62 -18.78
C LEU A 250 2.56 -5.37 -19.10
N ASN A 251 3.01 -5.75 -20.30
CA ASN A 251 4.38 -5.53 -20.73
C ASN A 251 4.72 -4.03 -20.76
N ARG A 252 3.81 -3.20 -21.29
CA ARG A 252 3.97 -1.74 -21.29
C ARG A 252 4.04 -1.16 -19.88
N VAL A 253 3.16 -1.61 -18.99
CA VAL A 253 3.14 -1.20 -17.57
C VAL A 253 4.43 -1.61 -16.87
N SER A 254 4.88 -2.85 -17.08
CA SER A 254 6.13 -3.36 -16.50
C SER A 254 7.33 -2.52 -16.96
N SER A 255 7.43 -2.25 -18.27
CA SER A 255 8.49 -1.39 -18.80
C SER A 255 8.42 0.04 -18.27
N ALA A 256 7.24 0.56 -17.97
CA ALA A 256 7.10 1.88 -17.34
C ALA A 256 7.58 1.86 -15.89
N ILE A 257 7.29 0.80 -15.14
CA ILE A 257 7.75 0.63 -13.75
C ILE A 257 9.28 0.51 -13.69
N GLU A 258 9.90 -0.26 -14.58
CA GLU A 258 11.36 -0.38 -14.68
C GLU A 258 12.02 0.99 -14.89
N LYS A 259 11.44 1.85 -15.73
CA LYS A 259 11.93 3.21 -15.98
C LYS A 259 11.61 4.19 -14.85
N LEU A 260 10.55 3.91 -14.07
CA LEU A 260 10.17 4.68 -12.88
C LEU A 260 11.02 4.32 -11.66
N GLU A 261 11.67 3.14 -11.64
CA GLU A 261 12.44 2.63 -10.50
C GLU A 261 13.40 3.66 -9.88
N PRO A 262 14.22 4.40 -10.64
CA PRO A 262 15.12 5.37 -10.04
C PRO A 262 14.38 6.50 -9.29
N ALA A 263 13.18 6.88 -9.76
CA ALA A 263 12.33 7.85 -9.05
C ALA A 263 11.73 7.25 -7.77
N LEU A 264 11.35 5.97 -7.76
CA LEU A 264 10.87 5.28 -6.55
C LEU A 264 11.97 5.14 -5.49
N GLN A 265 13.21 4.89 -5.93
CA GLN A 265 14.38 4.88 -5.05
C GLN A 265 14.64 6.27 -4.45
N GLU A 266 14.51 7.33 -5.27
CA GLU A 266 14.65 8.71 -4.78
C GLU A 266 13.52 9.11 -3.82
N VAL A 267 12.27 8.67 -4.05
CA VAL A 267 11.17 8.81 -3.08
C VAL A 267 11.55 8.17 -1.74
N SER A 268 12.05 6.94 -1.77
CA SER A 268 12.50 6.21 -0.59
C SER A 268 13.62 6.97 0.15
N ARG A 269 14.61 7.48 -0.59
CA ARG A 269 15.71 8.27 -0.02
C ARG A 269 15.22 9.57 0.61
N LEU A 270 14.32 10.30 -0.06
CA LEU A 270 13.77 11.57 0.43
C LEU A 270 12.92 11.37 1.67
N ASN A 271 12.04 10.35 1.67
CA ASN A 271 11.18 10.08 2.82
C ASN A 271 12.00 9.74 4.07
N ARG A 272 13.18 9.13 3.91
CA ARG A 272 14.12 8.88 5.01
C ARG A 272 14.91 10.12 5.43
N LYS A 273 15.34 10.93 4.46
CA LYS A 273 16.17 12.11 4.72
C LYS A 273 15.37 13.27 5.33
N TYR A 274 14.12 13.44 4.91
CA TYR A 274 13.25 14.57 5.27
C TYR A 274 11.83 14.08 5.62
N PRO A 275 11.68 13.24 6.66
CA PRO A 275 10.41 12.56 6.92
C PRO A 275 9.30 13.50 7.39
N LEU A 276 9.65 14.53 8.15
CA LEU A 276 8.68 15.50 8.67
C LEU A 276 8.18 16.41 7.55
N GLU A 277 9.08 16.93 6.73
CA GLU A 277 8.77 17.80 5.59
C GLU A 277 7.98 17.04 4.53
N SER A 278 8.34 15.80 4.24
CA SER A 278 7.60 14.93 3.31
C SER A 278 6.16 14.70 3.79
N ALA A 279 5.98 14.41 5.08
CA ALA A 279 4.65 14.25 5.68
C ALA A 279 3.85 15.56 5.67
N TYR A 280 4.49 16.66 6.07
CA TYR A 280 3.87 17.99 6.13
C TYR A 280 3.41 18.45 4.76
N LEU A 281 4.29 18.47 3.75
CA LEU A 281 3.95 18.92 2.40
C LEU A 281 2.87 18.03 1.77
N GLY A 282 2.94 16.72 2.03
CA GLY A 282 1.90 15.79 1.59
C GLY A 282 0.53 16.08 2.22
N GLU A 283 0.46 16.49 3.48
CA GLU A 283 -0.80 16.84 4.15
C GLU A 283 -1.29 18.26 3.83
N GLN A 284 -0.36 19.21 3.76
CA GLN A 284 -0.61 20.60 3.40
C GLN A 284 -1.17 20.73 1.98
N THR A 285 -0.61 19.98 1.03
CA THR A 285 -1.11 19.96 -0.36
C THR A 285 -2.20 18.92 -0.61
N ARG A 286 -2.28 17.88 0.22
CA ARG A 286 -3.04 16.62 -0.04
C ARG A 286 -2.71 15.94 -1.36
N ALA A 287 -1.65 16.35 -2.05
CA ALA A 287 -1.17 15.72 -3.26
C ALA A 287 -0.38 14.45 -2.86
N VAL A 288 -1.07 13.32 -2.87
CA VAL A 288 -0.55 12.04 -2.36
C VAL A 288 0.69 11.55 -3.13
N SER A 289 0.84 11.97 -4.39
CA SER A 289 1.97 11.68 -5.28
C SER A 289 3.12 12.68 -5.19
N LEU A 290 3.03 13.72 -4.35
CA LEU A 290 3.94 14.88 -4.42
C LEU A 290 5.42 14.49 -4.40
N LEU A 291 5.80 13.56 -3.51
CA LEU A 291 7.21 13.15 -3.41
C LEU A 291 7.70 12.42 -4.66
N LEU A 292 6.82 11.63 -5.29
CA LEU A 292 7.10 11.00 -6.59
C LEU A 292 7.20 12.04 -7.69
N ASP A 293 6.30 13.03 -7.70
CA ASP A 293 6.31 14.10 -8.69
C ASP A 293 7.62 14.92 -8.61
N ILE A 294 8.12 15.18 -7.40
CA ILE A 294 9.43 15.83 -7.16
C ILE A 294 10.59 14.95 -7.63
N ALA A 295 10.58 13.66 -7.28
CA ALA A 295 11.62 12.72 -7.71
C ALA A 295 11.67 12.56 -9.24
N ALA A 296 10.50 12.49 -9.88
CA ALA A 296 10.34 12.34 -11.32
C ALA A 296 10.97 13.51 -12.08
N VAL A 297 10.71 14.78 -11.68
CA VAL A 297 11.23 15.95 -12.42
C VAL A 297 12.74 16.16 -12.27
N LYS A 298 13.34 15.57 -11.23
CA LYS A 298 14.78 15.52 -11.04
C LYS A 298 15.43 14.53 -12.01
N ILE A 299 14.85 13.34 -12.13
CA ILE A 299 15.48 12.19 -12.77
C ILE A 299 15.09 12.05 -14.24
N LEU A 300 13.82 12.28 -14.54
CA LEU A 300 13.25 12.04 -15.85
C LEU A 300 13.27 13.32 -16.71
N PRO A 301 13.42 13.19 -18.04
CA PRO A 301 13.27 14.33 -18.94
C PRO A 301 11.84 14.88 -18.85
N LEU A 302 11.71 16.20 -18.73
CA LEU A 302 10.41 16.84 -18.60
C LEU A 302 9.53 16.54 -19.85
N PRO A 303 8.22 16.33 -19.67
CA PRO A 303 7.29 16.15 -20.78
C PRO A 303 7.34 17.36 -21.73
N PRO A 304 7.14 17.17 -23.04
CA PRO A 304 7.12 18.28 -23.99
C PRO A 304 6.01 19.26 -23.64
N LEU A 305 6.29 20.57 -23.75
CA LEU A 305 5.31 21.63 -23.52
C LEU A 305 5.48 22.70 -24.59
N LYS A 306 4.41 22.99 -25.32
CA LYS A 306 4.32 24.12 -26.25
C LYS A 306 3.37 25.14 -25.67
N LEU A 307 3.94 26.12 -24.96
CA LEU A 307 3.20 27.22 -24.35
C LEU A 307 4.09 28.45 -24.34
N ASP A 308 3.52 29.64 -24.57
CA ASP A 308 4.26 30.89 -24.43
C ASP A 308 4.56 31.20 -22.95
N SER A 309 5.58 32.03 -22.72
CA SER A 309 6.07 32.33 -21.37
C SER A 309 5.05 33.07 -20.51
N ASN A 310 4.15 33.88 -21.09
CA ASN A 310 3.18 34.65 -20.31
C ASN A 310 2.10 33.72 -19.75
N ALA A 311 1.52 32.85 -20.59
CA ALA A 311 0.56 31.85 -20.15
C ALA A 311 1.19 30.86 -19.14
N LEU A 312 2.48 30.53 -19.30
CA LEU A 312 3.20 29.69 -18.35
C LEU A 312 3.34 30.36 -16.96
N ASN A 313 3.72 31.63 -16.93
CA ASN A 313 3.87 32.40 -15.68
C ASN A 313 2.54 32.57 -14.94
N GLU A 314 1.45 32.79 -15.67
CA GLU A 314 0.10 32.85 -15.08
C GLU A 314 -0.30 31.50 -14.48
N ALA A 315 -0.05 30.39 -15.19
CA ALA A 315 -0.31 29.05 -14.69
C ALA A 315 0.54 28.70 -13.46
N PHE A 316 1.81 29.14 -13.42
CA PHE A 316 2.65 28.99 -12.23
C PHE A 316 2.13 29.77 -11.04
N SER A 317 1.59 30.97 -11.26
CA SER A 317 0.98 31.77 -10.20
C SER A 317 -0.23 31.07 -9.57
N ILE A 318 -1.07 30.40 -10.38
CA ILE A 318 -2.18 29.57 -9.88
C ILE A 318 -1.66 28.44 -8.99
N LEU A 319 -0.62 27.73 -9.44
CA LEU A 319 -0.03 26.63 -8.68
C LEU A 319 0.60 27.12 -7.38
N ASP A 320 1.36 28.21 -7.42
CA ASP A 320 2.02 28.77 -6.24
C ASP A 320 1.01 29.17 -5.16
N ILE A 321 -0.08 29.86 -5.55
CA ILE A 321 -1.17 30.20 -4.63
C ILE A 321 -1.73 28.93 -3.97
N GLN A 322 -2.04 27.90 -4.74
CA GLN A 322 -2.64 26.67 -4.21
C GLN A 322 -1.67 25.90 -3.31
N PHE A 323 -0.39 25.83 -3.69
CA PHE A 323 0.65 25.11 -2.94
C PHE A 323 1.14 25.85 -1.69
N ASN A 324 0.77 27.13 -1.49
CA ASN A 324 1.06 27.87 -0.26
C ASN A 324 -0.13 27.97 0.71
N LYS A 325 -1.31 27.41 0.38
CA LYS A 325 -2.47 27.39 1.29
C LYS A 325 -2.25 26.44 2.48
N LEU A 326 -2.63 26.89 3.68
CA LEU A 326 -2.38 26.19 4.96
C LEU A 326 -3.66 25.75 5.68
N ASP A 327 -4.81 26.00 5.10
CA ASP A 327 -6.13 25.58 5.60
C ASP A 327 -6.27 24.05 5.76
N ASN A 328 -5.57 23.23 4.97
CA ASN A 328 -5.54 21.77 5.17
C ASN A 328 -4.89 21.41 6.52
N THR A 329 -3.77 22.03 6.88
CA THR A 329 -3.05 21.78 8.15
C THR A 329 -3.65 22.54 9.33
N ARG A 330 -4.11 23.78 9.13
CA ARG A 330 -4.67 24.65 10.19
C ARG A 330 -6.11 24.34 10.54
N LEU A 331 -6.94 24.04 9.54
CA LEU A 331 -8.40 23.91 9.70
C LEU A 331 -8.89 22.48 9.47
N GLY A 332 -8.02 21.55 9.08
CA GLY A 332 -8.37 20.16 8.83
C GLY A 332 -9.12 19.91 7.52
N TYR A 333 -9.06 20.86 6.58
CA TYR A 333 -9.59 20.64 5.23
C TYR A 333 -8.86 19.51 4.50
N ARG A 334 -9.51 18.97 3.47
CA ARG A 334 -9.01 17.82 2.68
C ARG A 334 -9.03 18.13 1.19
N ILE A 335 -8.39 19.22 0.81
CA ILE A 335 -8.39 19.71 -0.57
C ILE A 335 -7.09 19.34 -1.26
N ASP A 336 -7.18 18.60 -2.37
CA ASP A 336 -6.05 18.30 -3.25
C ASP A 336 -5.68 19.56 -4.06
N ARG A 337 -4.59 20.21 -3.66
CA ARG A 337 -4.12 21.47 -4.24
C ARG A 337 -3.64 21.33 -5.66
N LYS A 338 -3.08 20.17 -6.02
CA LYS A 338 -2.73 19.86 -7.41
C LYS A 338 -3.99 19.83 -8.26
N ARG A 339 -5.00 19.04 -7.87
CA ARG A 339 -6.26 18.95 -8.62
C ARG A 339 -6.99 20.28 -8.71
N GLU A 340 -7.05 21.06 -7.64
CA GLU A 340 -7.67 22.38 -7.63
C GLU A 340 -6.96 23.35 -8.60
N ALA A 341 -5.63 23.35 -8.61
CA ALA A 341 -4.84 24.18 -9.54
C ALA A 341 -5.07 23.76 -11.00
N LEU A 342 -5.01 22.46 -11.30
CA LEU A 342 -5.24 21.94 -12.65
C LEU A 342 -6.67 22.24 -13.13
N MET A 343 -7.66 22.14 -12.24
CA MET A 343 -9.04 22.52 -12.52
C MET A 343 -9.16 24.03 -12.80
N THR A 344 -8.48 24.86 -12.02
CA THR A 344 -8.46 26.32 -12.23
C THR A 344 -7.86 26.67 -13.60
N MET A 345 -6.75 26.04 -14.00
CA MET A 345 -6.18 26.22 -15.34
C MET A 345 -7.14 25.81 -16.46
N THR A 346 -7.92 24.76 -16.24
CA THR A 346 -8.90 24.26 -17.21
C THR A 346 -9.95 25.33 -17.54
N TYR A 347 -10.47 25.99 -16.51
CA TYR A 347 -11.59 26.92 -16.65
C TYR A 347 -11.15 28.38 -16.84
N HIS A 348 -10.12 28.82 -16.12
CA HIS A 348 -9.64 30.20 -16.17
C HIS A 348 -8.75 30.44 -17.40
N LEU A 349 -7.74 29.59 -17.59
CA LEU A 349 -6.79 29.72 -18.72
C LEU A 349 -7.24 28.97 -19.98
N ARG A 350 -8.40 28.31 -19.92
CA ARG A 350 -8.98 27.50 -21.03
C ARG A 350 -8.06 26.39 -21.53
N LEU A 351 -7.14 25.90 -20.68
CA LEU A 351 -6.22 24.81 -20.99
C LEU A 351 -6.92 23.47 -20.82
N LYS A 352 -7.61 23.00 -21.88
CA LYS A 352 -8.41 21.77 -21.83
C LYS A 352 -7.58 20.49 -21.86
N ASP A 353 -6.45 20.51 -22.57
CA ASP A 353 -5.58 19.36 -22.76
C ASP A 353 -4.86 18.97 -21.44
N SER A 354 -5.02 17.71 -21.02
CA SER A 354 -4.43 17.21 -19.77
C SER A 354 -2.91 17.12 -19.86
N ALA A 355 -2.36 16.74 -21.02
CA ALA A 355 -0.92 16.64 -21.21
C ALA A 355 -0.24 18.01 -21.06
N THR A 356 -0.83 19.07 -21.63
CA THR A 356 -0.39 20.45 -21.44
C THR A 356 -0.41 20.86 -19.96
N ARG A 357 -1.52 20.60 -19.25
CA ARG A 357 -1.63 20.95 -17.81
C ARG A 357 -0.62 20.19 -16.94
N LEU A 358 -0.41 18.90 -17.18
CA LEU A 358 0.60 18.11 -16.48
C LEU A 358 2.03 18.58 -16.83
N GLY A 359 2.29 18.94 -18.09
CA GLY A 359 3.57 19.50 -18.52
C GLY A 359 3.92 20.83 -17.84
N ILE A 360 2.91 21.67 -17.56
CA ILE A 360 3.03 22.89 -16.74
C ILE A 360 3.31 22.50 -15.29
N TYR A 361 2.51 21.60 -14.71
CA TYR A 361 2.65 21.16 -13.32
C TYR A 361 4.06 20.63 -13.02
N PHE A 362 4.60 19.74 -13.85
CA PHE A 362 5.94 19.18 -13.64
C PHE A 362 7.05 20.23 -13.79
N ARG A 363 6.86 21.26 -14.62
CA ARG A 363 7.80 22.40 -14.66
C ARG A 363 7.74 23.26 -13.41
N PHE A 364 6.55 23.51 -12.88
CA PHE A 364 6.37 24.19 -11.60
C PHE A 364 7.03 23.40 -10.45
N ILE A 365 6.80 22.09 -10.37
CA ILE A 365 7.46 21.23 -9.37
C ILE A 365 8.98 21.31 -9.51
N LYS A 366 9.50 21.26 -10.74
CA LYS A 366 10.94 21.42 -10.97
C LYS A 366 11.47 22.76 -10.48
N GLN A 367 10.82 23.86 -10.85
CA GLN A 367 11.21 25.20 -10.42
C GLN A 367 11.17 25.36 -8.91
N ARG A 368 10.16 24.78 -8.25
CA ARG A 368 9.91 24.96 -6.82
C ARG A 368 10.85 24.12 -5.96
N PHE A 369 11.12 22.88 -6.34
CA PHE A 369 11.76 21.90 -5.45
C PHE A 369 13.17 21.49 -5.89
N ILE A 370 13.60 21.81 -7.11
CA ILE A 370 14.93 21.44 -7.61
C ILE A 370 15.81 22.71 -7.67
N GLY A 371 16.89 22.70 -6.91
CA GLY A 371 17.88 23.79 -6.90
C GLY A 371 18.78 23.80 -8.13
N GLU A 372 19.60 24.85 -8.23
CA GLU A 372 20.50 25.07 -9.39
C GLU A 372 21.55 23.96 -9.54
N GLU A 373 21.95 23.31 -8.44
CA GLU A 373 22.91 22.20 -8.43
C GLU A 373 22.21 20.82 -8.55
N GLY A 374 20.89 20.79 -8.75
CA GLY A 374 20.09 19.56 -8.86
C GLY A 374 19.73 18.93 -7.51
N GLU A 375 19.99 19.62 -6.41
CA GLU A 375 19.59 19.23 -5.07
C GLU A 375 18.07 19.40 -4.86
N ILE A 376 17.45 18.48 -4.12
CA ILE A 376 16.04 18.58 -3.77
C ILE A 376 15.90 19.39 -2.48
N LYS A 377 15.07 20.43 -2.52
CA LYS A 377 14.72 21.29 -1.39
C LYS A 377 13.25 21.12 -1.08
N LEU A 378 12.91 20.36 -0.04
CA LEU A 378 11.53 20.26 0.45
C LEU A 378 11.18 21.52 1.26
N VAL A 379 10.92 22.63 0.55
CA VAL A 379 10.67 23.94 1.15
C VAL A 379 9.31 23.95 1.84
N VAL A 380 9.33 24.16 3.16
CA VAL A 380 8.15 24.42 3.97
C VAL A 380 7.76 25.90 3.81
N PRO A 381 6.50 26.22 3.44
CA PRO A 381 6.05 27.59 3.21
C PRO A 381 5.94 28.44 4.48
N ASP A 382 5.65 27.84 5.64
CA ASP A 382 5.45 28.53 6.93
C ASP A 382 6.00 27.66 8.07
N GLU A 383 7.09 28.12 8.70
CA GLU A 383 7.79 27.37 9.76
C GLU A 383 6.92 27.19 11.02
N GLU A 384 6.12 28.18 11.38
CA GLU A 384 5.24 28.14 12.55
C GLU A 384 4.10 27.13 12.36
N ASP A 385 3.55 27.06 11.14
CA ASP A 385 2.58 26.04 10.75
C ASP A 385 3.16 24.64 10.83
N PHE A 386 4.40 24.47 10.36
CA PHE A 386 5.10 23.21 10.41
C PHE A 386 5.40 22.74 11.84
N LYS A 387 5.84 23.64 12.73
CA LYS A 387 5.98 23.34 14.16
C LYS A 387 4.66 22.84 14.76
N LYS A 388 3.57 23.57 14.52
CA LYS A 388 2.21 23.18 14.99
C LYS A 388 1.76 21.85 14.44
N PHE A 389 2.07 21.56 13.18
CA PHE A 389 1.79 20.26 12.58
C PHE A 389 2.52 19.12 13.32
N VAL A 390 3.82 19.28 13.59
CA VAL A 390 4.61 18.28 14.33
C VAL A 390 4.06 18.09 15.75
N GLU A 391 3.75 19.18 16.45
CA GLU A 391 3.10 19.13 17.77
C GLU A 391 1.75 18.41 17.74
N GLU A 392 0.92 18.69 16.72
CA GLU A 392 -0.37 18.03 16.56
C GLU A 392 -0.20 16.52 16.33
N LYS A 393 0.82 16.11 15.57
CA LYS A 393 1.17 14.69 15.37
C LYS A 393 1.63 14.04 16.66
N ARG A 394 2.50 14.69 17.44
CA ARG A 394 2.89 14.21 18.78
C ARG A 394 1.66 14.02 19.66
N ARG A 395 0.76 15.01 19.73
CA ARG A 395 -0.50 14.91 20.50
C ARG A 395 -1.37 13.75 20.05
N LYS A 396 -1.49 13.52 18.73
CA LYS A 396 -2.23 12.37 18.18
C LYS A 396 -1.60 11.05 18.63
N ILE A 397 -0.27 10.91 18.56
CA ILE A 397 0.45 9.71 19.00
C ILE A 397 0.27 9.49 20.51
N THR A 398 0.38 10.54 21.34
CA THR A 398 0.12 10.44 22.78
C THR A 398 -1.28 9.93 23.07
N LYS A 399 -2.30 10.53 22.45
CA LYS A 399 -3.70 10.10 22.59
C LYS A 399 -3.90 8.65 22.13
N MET A 400 -3.22 8.23 21.06
CA MET A 400 -3.25 6.83 20.60
C MET A 400 -2.63 5.91 21.66
N GLY A 401 -1.47 6.24 22.20
CA GLY A 401 -0.76 5.48 23.25
C GLY A 401 -1.55 5.30 24.55
N GLU A 402 -2.50 6.19 24.83
CA GLU A 402 -3.40 6.10 25.98
C GLU A 402 -4.58 5.14 25.76
N SER A 403 -4.86 4.72 24.51
CA SER A 403 -6.02 3.87 24.22
C SER A 403 -5.96 2.54 24.98
N PRO A 404 -7.08 2.11 25.60
CA PRO A 404 -7.14 0.81 26.27
C PRO A 404 -7.07 -0.37 25.30
N LYS A 405 -7.31 -0.15 24.00
CA LYS A 405 -7.28 -1.18 22.95
C LYS A 405 -5.88 -1.49 22.43
N LEU A 406 -4.87 -0.70 22.83
CA LEU A 406 -3.48 -0.98 22.50
C LEU A 406 -2.86 -1.94 23.50
N THR A 407 -2.04 -2.86 22.99
CA THR A 407 -1.25 -3.78 23.80
C THR A 407 -0.11 -3.04 24.51
N PRO A 408 0.48 -3.62 25.58
CA PRO A 408 1.68 -3.07 26.18
C PRO A 408 2.85 -2.86 25.20
N ILE A 409 2.96 -3.71 24.17
CA ILE A 409 4.01 -3.60 23.14
C ILE A 409 3.78 -2.37 22.27
N GLU A 410 2.54 -2.14 21.83
CA GLU A 410 2.17 -0.97 21.03
C GLU A 410 2.31 0.33 21.83
N LYS A 411 1.92 0.34 23.10
CA LYS A 411 2.10 1.51 23.99
C LYS A 411 3.58 1.87 24.14
N ALA A 412 4.44 0.87 24.30
CA ALA A 412 5.88 1.09 24.33
C ALA A 412 6.42 1.57 22.96
N GLY A 413 5.81 1.12 21.85
CA GLY A 413 6.11 1.60 20.49
C GLY A 413 5.75 3.07 20.30
N ALA A 414 4.57 3.47 20.76
CA ALA A 414 4.13 4.87 20.77
C ALA A 414 5.12 5.77 21.51
N LEU A 415 5.56 5.34 22.70
CA LEU A 415 6.54 6.07 23.50
C LEU A 415 7.91 6.17 22.79
N ARG A 416 8.39 5.08 22.18
CA ARG A 416 9.62 5.12 21.38
C ARG A 416 9.52 6.12 20.23
N MET A 417 8.40 6.11 19.52
CA MET A 417 8.17 7.05 18.43
C MET A 417 8.19 8.51 18.92
N LEU A 418 7.51 8.81 20.03
CA LEU A 418 7.50 10.16 20.62
C LEU A 418 8.90 10.63 21.03
N ASN A 419 9.72 9.74 21.60
CA ASN A 419 11.09 10.05 22.00
C ASN A 419 12.03 10.30 20.82
N ASN A 420 11.73 9.70 19.66
CA ASN A 420 12.52 9.87 18.44
C ASN A 420 12.10 11.11 17.64
N LEU A 421 10.94 11.70 17.93
CA LEU A 421 10.50 12.91 17.27
C LEU A 421 11.13 14.15 17.91
N PRO A 422 11.55 15.15 17.12
CA PRO A 422 12.09 16.37 17.67
C PRO A 422 11.04 17.09 18.53
N GLU A 423 11.52 17.74 19.60
CA GLU A 423 10.76 18.76 20.30
C GLU A 423 10.97 20.07 19.54
N MET A 424 9.89 20.61 18.98
CA MET A 424 9.94 21.87 18.25
C MET A 424 9.75 22.99 19.28
N ASN A 425 10.85 23.61 19.71
CA ASN A 425 10.84 24.78 20.60
C ASN A 425 10.51 26.08 19.85
#